data_AF-A0AAN7W8X8-F1
#
_entry.id   AF-A0AAN7W8X8-F1
#
_cell.length_a   1.000
_cell.length_b   1.000
_cell.length_c   1.000
_cell.angle_alpha   90.00
_cell.angle_beta   90.00
_cell.angle_gamma   90.00
#
_symmetry.space_group_name_H-M   'P 1'
#
loop_
_entity.id
_entity.type
_entity.pdbx_description
1 polymer ?
#
loop_
_entity_poly.entity_id
_entity_poly.type
_entity_poly.pdbx_seq_one_letter_code
_entity_poly.pdbx_strand_id
1 'polypeptide(L)'
;MHTIPALFLTASAFAATLAKAIPHIDWVDCSQNVPAVLSSQWPDANLSALPDTLHCGQMLVPMRYDRPIDIDNNITINLAMFRPKKPKGVLFYCPGGTDAGAAVAWQVALGLNSDFTPDFGSLLEYDIMVMDIRGTWGSNPLNASLDIVGPLLGDYPDPSDRSAFDAYLSAASTMWQSWLDMSTPAGILDHVGTREVVQDYDLIRGALGYKRINFLGASTGSYRAAQYAATFPSRVDKFVLDAVVPHGMSMPDQVKYDLIAVNRGLDRADAYCQNNATCYWHHAGRGSVQKVVICSSFTQLFQRSPDLLGIPGSRRTSRK
;
A
#
# COMPACT_ATOMS: atom_id res chain seq x y z
N MET A 1 41.12 -21.00 48.54
CA MET A 1 39.87 -20.40 48.02
C MET A 1 40.26 -19.22 47.16
N HIS A 2 40.25 -19.39 45.85
CA HIS A 2 40.67 -18.38 44.88
C HIS A 2 39.56 -17.35 44.65
N THR A 3 39.89 -16.08 44.84
CA THR A 3 39.05 -14.93 44.52
C THR A 3 39.24 -14.56 43.05
N ILE A 4 38.15 -14.59 42.28
CA ILE A 4 38.09 -14.14 40.88
C ILE A 4 37.85 -12.62 40.90
N PRO A 5 38.65 -11.78 40.23
CA PRO A 5 38.35 -10.36 40.13
C PRO A 5 37.27 -10.13 39.07
N ALA A 6 36.22 -9.42 39.45
CA ALA A 6 35.15 -8.98 38.55
C ALA A 6 35.70 -7.94 37.56
N LEU A 7 35.68 -8.28 36.28
CA LEU A 7 35.92 -7.35 35.19
C LEU A 7 34.69 -6.44 35.06
N PHE A 8 34.81 -5.18 35.47
CA PHE A 8 33.85 -4.15 35.10
C PHE A 8 34.04 -3.81 33.60
N LEU A 9 33.19 -4.39 32.74
CA LEU A 9 33.02 -3.90 31.38
C LEU A 9 32.31 -2.55 31.43
N THR A 10 33.05 -1.49 31.13
CA THR A 10 32.50 -0.17 30.88
C THR A 10 31.65 -0.23 29.62
N ALA A 11 30.33 -0.27 29.79
CA ALA A 11 29.38 -0.02 28.72
C ALA A 11 29.60 1.41 28.21
N SER A 12 30.35 1.53 27.12
CA SER A 12 30.59 2.81 26.47
C SER A 12 29.28 3.31 25.88
N ALA A 13 28.91 4.50 26.32
CA ALA A 13 27.69 5.20 25.96
C ALA A 13 27.57 5.41 24.44
N PHE A 14 26.65 4.69 23.80
CA PHE A 14 26.08 5.04 22.49
C PHE A 14 24.81 5.88 22.68
N ALA A 15 24.87 6.87 23.58
CA ALA A 15 23.79 7.82 23.83
C ALA A 15 24.23 9.22 23.39
N ALA A 16 24.33 9.43 22.08
CA ALA A 16 24.58 10.70 21.41
C ALA A 16 24.18 10.49 19.94
N THR A 17 23.26 11.20 19.28
CA THR A 17 22.59 12.49 19.49
C THR A 17 21.40 12.50 18.51
N LEU A 18 20.18 12.17 18.95
CA LEU A 18 18.97 12.29 18.10
C LEU A 18 18.31 13.68 18.20
N ALA A 19 18.72 14.51 19.15
CA ALA A 19 17.98 15.70 19.57
C ALA A 19 18.00 16.92 18.62
N LYS A 20 18.44 16.78 17.35
CA LYS A 20 18.44 17.90 16.36
C LYS A 20 18.73 17.52 14.90
N ALA A 21 18.63 16.24 14.53
CA ALA A 21 18.92 15.84 13.15
C ALA A 21 17.87 16.44 12.20
N ILE A 22 18.34 17.21 11.20
CA ILE A 22 17.48 17.58 10.06
C ILE A 22 17.11 16.26 9.38
N PRO A 23 15.81 15.97 9.17
CA PRO A 23 15.41 14.77 8.46
C PRO A 23 16.10 14.72 7.09
N HIS A 24 16.79 13.62 6.80
CA HIS A 24 17.49 13.38 5.55
C HIS A 24 17.12 12.01 5.01
N ILE A 25 17.32 11.83 3.71
CA ILE A 25 17.12 10.55 3.05
C ILE A 25 18.43 9.77 3.10
N ASP A 26 18.38 8.62 3.76
CA ASP A 26 19.42 7.61 3.72
C ASP A 26 19.24 6.79 2.45
N TRP A 27 20.04 7.08 1.42
CA TRP A 27 20.03 6.29 0.19
C TRP A 27 20.65 4.91 0.45
N VAL A 28 19.89 3.86 0.15
CA VAL A 28 20.26 2.46 0.42
C VAL A 28 20.44 1.69 -0.88
N ASP A 29 21.14 0.56 -0.80
CA ASP A 29 21.27 -0.36 -1.93
C ASP A 29 19.91 -0.99 -2.29
N CYS A 30 19.40 -0.64 -3.47
CA CYS A 30 18.14 -1.19 -3.97
C CYS A 30 18.15 -2.72 -4.06
N SER A 31 19.28 -3.35 -4.39
CA SER A 31 19.36 -4.81 -4.50
C SER A 31 19.09 -5.53 -3.18
N GLN A 32 19.30 -4.83 -2.05
CA GLN A 32 19.04 -5.33 -0.70
C GLN A 32 17.67 -4.87 -0.15
N ASN A 33 16.96 -4.00 -0.88
CA ASN A 33 15.71 -3.35 -0.45
C ASN A 33 14.61 -3.50 -1.51
N VAL A 34 14.48 -4.70 -2.08
CA VAL A 34 13.45 -5.02 -3.08
C VAL A 34 12.07 -5.03 -2.42
N PRO A 35 11.08 -4.25 -2.92
CA PRO A 35 9.73 -4.26 -2.38
C PRO A 35 9.09 -5.66 -2.50
N ALA A 36 8.51 -6.16 -1.41
CA ALA A 36 7.91 -7.49 -1.38
C ALA A 36 6.81 -7.70 -2.45
N VAL A 37 6.05 -6.64 -2.76
CA VAL A 37 5.02 -6.66 -3.81
C VAL A 37 5.60 -6.88 -5.21
N LEU A 38 6.85 -6.49 -5.45
CA LEU A 38 7.49 -6.66 -6.75
C LEU A 38 7.66 -8.15 -7.07
N SER A 39 8.10 -8.94 -6.08
CA SER A 39 8.31 -10.38 -6.23
C SER A 39 7.02 -11.15 -6.49
N SER A 40 5.87 -10.67 -6.00
CA SER A 40 4.58 -11.34 -6.21
C SER A 40 3.90 -10.94 -7.52
N GLN A 41 4.03 -9.69 -7.94
CA GLN A 41 3.39 -9.18 -9.17
C GLN A 41 4.26 -9.38 -10.42
N TRP A 42 5.60 -9.31 -10.28
CA TRP A 42 6.56 -9.49 -11.37
C TRP A 42 7.66 -10.48 -10.97
N PRO A 43 7.35 -11.79 -10.84
CA PRO A 43 8.33 -12.80 -10.44
C PRO A 43 9.51 -12.92 -11.41
N ASP A 44 9.32 -12.52 -12.68
CA ASP A 44 10.34 -12.56 -13.73
C ASP A 44 11.13 -11.24 -13.89
N ALA A 45 10.93 -10.27 -12.99
CA ALA A 45 11.67 -9.01 -13.02
C ALA A 45 13.18 -9.27 -12.91
N ASN A 46 13.98 -8.65 -13.78
CA ASN A 46 15.43 -8.78 -13.74
C ASN A 46 16.03 -7.92 -12.61
N LEU A 47 16.28 -8.53 -11.46
CA LEU A 47 16.87 -7.88 -10.29
C LEU A 47 18.40 -7.95 -10.25
N SER A 48 19.02 -8.68 -11.18
CA SER A 48 20.48 -8.85 -11.22
C SER A 48 21.24 -7.66 -11.81
N ALA A 49 20.55 -6.80 -12.56
CA ALA A 49 21.11 -5.62 -13.19
C ALA A 49 20.13 -4.44 -13.07
N LEU A 50 20.11 -3.80 -11.90
CA LEU A 50 19.24 -2.66 -11.65
C LEU A 50 19.72 -1.41 -12.42
N PRO A 51 18.82 -0.65 -13.06
CA PRO A 51 19.17 0.60 -13.75
C PRO A 51 19.76 1.65 -12.81
N ASP A 52 20.70 2.46 -13.32
CA ASP A 52 21.28 3.59 -12.58
C ASP A 52 20.26 4.69 -12.27
N THR A 53 19.11 4.68 -12.94
CA THR A 53 17.97 5.56 -12.70
C THR A 53 17.14 5.17 -11.49
N LEU A 54 17.33 3.98 -10.90
CA LEU A 54 16.57 3.53 -9.73
C LEU A 54 17.33 3.89 -8.44
N HIS A 55 16.66 4.62 -7.56
CA HIS A 55 17.19 4.96 -6.23
C HIS A 55 16.21 4.54 -5.14
N CYS A 56 16.72 3.93 -4.08
CA CYS A 56 15.95 3.48 -2.93
C CYS A 56 16.45 4.19 -1.69
N GLY A 57 15.55 4.58 -0.81
CA GLY A 57 15.92 5.35 0.37
C GLY A 57 15.01 5.08 1.54
N GLN A 58 15.52 5.44 2.71
CA GLN A 58 14.76 5.46 3.95
C GLN A 58 14.89 6.84 4.58
N MET A 59 13.88 7.25 5.33
CA MET A 59 13.89 8.54 6.01
C MET A 59 13.23 8.42 7.37
N LEU A 60 13.96 8.78 8.42
CA LEU A 60 13.40 8.93 9.75
C LEU A 60 12.55 10.21 9.81
N VAL A 61 11.31 10.06 10.22
CA VAL A 61 10.35 11.15 10.42
C VAL A 61 9.75 11.06 11.83
N PRO A 62 9.21 12.16 12.38
CA PRO A 62 8.47 12.09 13.63
C PRO A 62 7.27 11.15 13.51
N MET A 63 7.07 10.28 14.52
CA MET A 63 5.79 9.58 14.66
C MET A 63 4.69 10.63 14.86
N ARG A 64 4.91 11.55 15.80
CA ARG A 64 4.08 12.70 16.10
C ARG A 64 4.75 14.00 15.68
N TYR A 65 4.06 14.77 14.84
CA TYR A 65 4.55 16.05 14.34
C TYR A 65 4.41 17.23 15.32
N ASP A 66 3.75 17.02 16.47
CA ASP A 66 3.67 18.02 17.55
C ASP A 66 4.92 18.02 18.46
N ARG A 67 5.87 17.12 18.21
CA ARG A 67 7.12 16.96 18.95
C ARG A 67 8.30 16.74 18.00
N PRO A 68 9.53 17.12 18.39
CA PRO A 68 10.71 16.85 17.58
C PRO A 68 10.95 15.34 17.42
N ILE A 69 11.75 14.98 16.43
CA ILE A 69 12.23 13.60 16.29
C ILE A 69 13.20 13.27 17.43
N ASP A 70 12.97 12.14 18.09
CA ASP A 70 13.84 11.59 19.13
C ASP A 70 13.68 10.06 19.19
N ILE A 71 14.34 9.40 20.14
CA ILE A 71 14.33 7.94 20.27
C ILE A 71 12.92 7.34 20.50
N ASP A 72 12.02 8.11 21.10
CA ASP A 72 10.66 7.69 21.45
C ASP A 72 9.59 8.25 20.49
N ASN A 73 10.00 9.11 19.54
CA ASN A 73 9.12 9.79 18.59
C ASN A 73 9.67 9.74 17.16
N ASN A 74 9.98 8.56 16.65
CA ASN A 74 10.39 8.37 15.27
C ASN A 74 9.71 7.16 14.62
N ILE A 75 9.54 7.23 13.30
CA ILE A 75 9.27 6.10 12.42
C ILE A 75 10.14 6.25 11.17
N THR A 76 10.39 5.13 10.48
CA THR A 76 11.06 5.06 9.20
C THR A 76 10.04 5.05 8.07
N ILE A 77 10.26 5.90 7.07
CA ILE A 77 9.54 5.89 5.80
C ILE A 77 10.45 5.29 4.73
N ASN A 78 9.98 4.23 4.08
CA ASN A 78 10.61 3.65 2.91
C ASN A 78 10.13 4.36 1.64
N LEU A 79 11.07 4.70 0.76
CA LEU A 79 10.79 5.39 -0.49
C LEU A 79 11.67 4.85 -1.61
N ALA A 80 11.19 5.06 -2.83
CA ALA A 80 11.97 4.81 -4.03
C ALA A 80 11.70 5.92 -5.05
N MET A 81 12.64 6.07 -5.97
CA MET A 81 12.59 7.12 -6.96
C MET A 81 13.22 6.67 -8.26
N PHE A 82 12.51 6.90 -9.36
CA PHE A 82 13.12 6.95 -10.68
C PHE A 82 13.73 8.33 -10.88
N ARG A 83 15.01 8.42 -11.27
CA ARG A 83 15.75 9.67 -11.47
C ARG A 83 16.53 9.65 -12.78
N PRO A 84 16.18 10.52 -13.74
CA PRO A 84 17.00 10.72 -14.93
C PRO A 84 18.26 11.54 -14.61
N LYS A 85 19.25 11.55 -15.51
CA LYS A 85 20.52 12.29 -15.31
C LYS A 85 20.34 13.81 -15.13
N LYS A 86 19.27 14.39 -15.69
CA LYS A 86 18.98 15.82 -15.66
C LYS A 86 17.48 16.03 -15.46
N PRO A 87 16.96 15.86 -14.24
CA PRO A 87 15.52 15.98 -13.99
C PRO A 87 15.06 17.43 -14.18
N LYS A 88 13.91 17.62 -14.83
CA LYS A 88 13.26 18.94 -14.97
C LYS A 88 12.52 19.39 -13.72
N GLY A 89 12.34 18.49 -12.76
CA GLY A 89 11.60 18.68 -11.52
C GLY A 89 11.29 17.33 -10.90
N VAL A 90 10.42 17.31 -9.89
CA VAL A 90 9.95 16.08 -9.25
C VAL A 90 8.44 15.94 -9.36
N LEU A 91 8.00 14.72 -9.65
CA LEU A 91 6.64 14.25 -9.57
C LEU A 91 6.51 13.31 -8.38
N PHE A 92 5.73 13.71 -7.40
CA PHE A 92 5.30 12.83 -6.33
C PHE A 92 4.10 12.05 -6.85
N TYR A 93 4.14 10.73 -6.69
CA TYR A 93 3.02 9.88 -7.06
C TYR A 93 2.50 9.12 -5.84
N CYS A 94 1.19 9.13 -5.66
CA CYS A 94 0.50 8.29 -4.70
C CYS A 94 -0.56 7.46 -5.45
N PRO A 95 -0.36 6.14 -5.65
CA PRO A 95 -1.34 5.30 -6.34
C PRO A 95 -2.62 5.08 -5.52
N GLY A 96 -2.57 5.35 -4.22
CA GLY A 96 -3.60 4.97 -3.27
C GLY A 96 -3.63 3.47 -2.99
N GLY A 97 -4.79 2.96 -2.56
CA GLY A 97 -5.06 1.53 -2.44
C GLY A 97 -4.11 0.80 -1.48
N THR A 98 -3.29 -0.12 -2.02
CA THR A 98 -2.38 -0.98 -1.24
C THR A 98 -1.31 -0.20 -0.50
N ASP A 99 -1.09 1.09 -0.81
CA ASP A 99 -0.11 1.95 -0.16
C ASP A 99 1.36 1.50 -0.33
N ALA A 100 1.60 0.56 -1.26
CA ALA A 100 2.91 0.06 -1.68
C ALA A 100 3.60 1.00 -2.68
N GLY A 101 3.69 2.29 -2.34
CA GLY A 101 4.13 3.32 -3.28
C GLY A 101 5.52 3.05 -3.85
N ALA A 102 6.49 2.60 -3.04
CA ALA A 102 7.88 2.43 -3.46
C ALA A 102 8.02 1.51 -4.69
N ALA A 103 7.16 0.49 -4.81
CA ALA A 103 7.18 -0.43 -5.93
C ALA A 103 6.88 0.21 -7.30
N VAL A 104 6.25 1.38 -7.34
CA VAL A 104 5.98 2.08 -8.60
C VAL A 104 7.26 2.63 -9.23
N ALA A 105 8.20 3.16 -8.44
CA ALA A 105 9.49 3.60 -8.97
C ALA A 105 10.29 2.42 -9.54
N TRP A 106 10.18 1.25 -8.92
CA TRP A 106 10.75 0.01 -9.45
C TRP A 106 10.11 -0.38 -10.79
N GLN A 107 8.77 -0.34 -10.90
CA GLN A 107 8.06 -0.61 -12.15
C GLN A 107 8.54 0.33 -13.27
N VAL A 108 8.59 1.63 -12.99
CA VAL A 108 9.02 2.64 -13.96
C VAL A 108 10.48 2.40 -14.39
N ALA A 109 11.39 2.19 -13.45
CA ALA A 109 12.80 1.99 -13.76
C ALA A 109 13.05 0.70 -14.56
N LEU A 110 12.33 -0.38 -14.24
CA LEU A 110 12.47 -1.68 -14.89
C LEU A 110 11.63 -1.81 -16.17
N GLY A 111 10.82 -0.80 -16.52
CA GLY A 111 9.93 -0.86 -17.68
C GLY A 111 8.82 -1.91 -17.54
N LEU A 112 8.37 -2.16 -16.31
CA LEU A 112 7.31 -3.11 -16.01
C LEU A 112 5.94 -2.41 -16.14
N ASN A 113 5.04 -3.01 -16.92
CA ASN A 113 3.71 -2.48 -17.13
C ASN A 113 2.70 -3.11 -16.15
N SER A 114 1.72 -2.31 -15.76
CA SER A 114 0.55 -2.70 -14.97
C SER A 114 -0.68 -2.00 -15.53
N ASP A 115 -1.82 -2.68 -15.57
CA ASP A 115 -3.10 -2.06 -15.94
C ASP A 115 -3.56 -1.01 -14.91
N PHE A 116 -2.95 -0.99 -13.72
CA PHE A 116 -3.31 -0.11 -12.60
C PHE A 116 -2.31 1.02 -12.34
N THR A 117 -1.19 1.06 -13.07
CA THR A 117 -0.18 2.12 -12.95
C THR A 117 -0.24 3.02 -14.19
N PRO A 118 -0.27 4.36 -14.05
CA PRO A 118 -0.22 5.27 -15.18
C PRO A 118 1.01 5.05 -16.05
N ASP A 119 0.88 5.31 -17.35
CA ASP A 119 2.04 5.36 -18.24
C ASP A 119 2.88 6.61 -17.96
N PHE A 120 4.05 6.40 -17.36
CA PHE A 120 5.02 7.46 -17.07
C PHE A 120 5.99 7.73 -18.22
N GLY A 121 5.86 7.08 -19.38
CA GLY A 121 6.81 7.18 -20.50
C GLY A 121 7.07 8.61 -20.97
N SER A 122 6.05 9.46 -20.97
CA SER A 122 6.17 10.89 -21.30
C SER A 122 6.70 11.78 -20.16
N LEU A 123 6.90 11.21 -18.97
CA LEU A 123 7.28 11.88 -17.74
C LEU A 123 8.67 11.44 -17.22
N LEU A 124 9.40 10.60 -17.96
CA LEU A 124 10.74 10.11 -17.58
C LEU A 124 11.84 11.20 -17.57
N GLU A 125 11.49 12.44 -17.87
CA GLU A 125 12.36 13.61 -17.69
C GLU A 125 12.22 14.27 -16.30
N TYR A 126 11.33 13.76 -15.45
CA TYR A 126 11.16 14.16 -14.05
C TYR A 126 11.74 13.09 -13.13
N ASP A 127 12.18 13.50 -11.94
CA ASP A 127 12.26 12.56 -10.81
C ASP A 127 10.83 12.07 -10.53
N ILE A 128 10.61 10.76 -10.41
CA ILE A 128 9.31 10.18 -9.98
C ILE A 128 9.53 9.60 -8.60
N MET A 129 9.08 10.33 -7.57
CA MET A 129 9.23 9.98 -6.16
C MET A 129 7.96 9.32 -5.65
N VAL A 130 8.12 8.16 -5.03
CA VAL A 130 7.04 7.41 -4.40
C VAL A 130 7.50 6.89 -3.03
N MET A 131 6.59 6.83 -2.08
CA MET A 131 6.87 6.29 -0.74
C MET A 131 5.82 5.27 -0.37
N ASP A 132 6.24 4.26 0.38
CA ASP A 132 5.30 3.42 1.12
C ASP A 132 4.67 4.29 2.22
N ILE A 133 3.36 4.22 2.38
CA ILE A 133 2.68 5.06 3.39
C ILE A 133 3.01 4.54 4.79
N ARG A 134 3.26 5.45 5.74
CA ARG A 134 3.47 5.08 7.16
C ARG A 134 2.43 4.06 7.65
N GLY A 135 2.88 3.03 8.36
CA GLY A 135 2.03 1.92 8.77
C GLY A 135 1.92 0.78 7.75
N THR A 136 2.56 0.90 6.58
CA THR A 136 2.45 -0.08 5.49
C THR A 136 3.81 -0.43 4.89
N TRP A 137 3.93 -1.66 4.35
CA TRP A 137 5.10 -2.15 3.61
C TRP A 137 6.44 -1.85 4.28
N GLY A 138 7.35 -1.14 3.61
CA GLY A 138 8.66 -0.79 4.18
C GLY A 138 8.61 0.36 5.18
N SER A 139 7.48 1.05 5.34
CA SER A 139 7.33 2.25 6.18
C SER A 139 6.70 1.93 7.52
N ASN A 140 7.47 1.34 8.44
CA ASN A 140 7.00 0.91 9.77
C ASN A 140 5.65 0.18 9.70
N PRO A 141 5.59 -1.02 9.07
CA PRO A 141 4.34 -1.73 8.88
C PRO A 141 3.67 -2.04 10.22
N LEU A 142 2.35 -1.88 10.27
CA LEU A 142 1.56 -2.31 11.43
C LEU A 142 1.62 -3.83 11.55
N ASN A 143 1.90 -4.31 12.75
CA ASN A 143 2.03 -5.73 13.01
C ASN A 143 0.71 -6.28 13.55
N ALA A 144 0.24 -7.37 12.95
CA ALA A 144 -0.83 -8.19 13.48
C ALA A 144 -0.46 -9.66 13.31
N SER A 145 -1.03 -10.51 14.16
CA SER A 145 -0.77 -11.94 14.10
C SER A 145 -1.53 -12.58 12.92
N LEU A 146 -0.86 -13.41 12.11
CA LEU A 146 -1.45 -14.02 10.91
C LEU A 146 -2.56 -15.03 11.23
N ASP A 147 -2.53 -15.66 12.39
CA ASP A 147 -3.63 -16.49 12.91
C ASP A 147 -4.88 -15.67 13.26
N ILE A 148 -4.72 -14.40 13.61
CA ILE A 148 -5.81 -13.45 13.88
C ILE A 148 -6.35 -12.87 12.57
N VAL A 149 -5.45 -12.50 11.65
CA VAL A 149 -5.83 -11.85 10.38
C VAL A 149 -6.33 -12.88 9.35
N GLY A 150 -5.76 -14.09 9.32
CA GLY A 150 -6.09 -15.14 8.35
C GLY A 150 -7.59 -15.46 8.24
N PRO A 151 -8.32 -15.66 9.36
CA PRO A 151 -9.77 -15.85 9.34
C PRO A 151 -10.56 -14.67 8.76
N LEU A 152 -10.00 -13.45 8.80
CA LEU A 152 -10.58 -12.23 8.24
C LEU A 152 -10.19 -12.00 6.77
N LEU A 153 -9.28 -12.80 6.21
CA LEU A 153 -8.89 -12.70 4.79
C LEU A 153 -9.61 -13.72 3.91
N GLY A 154 -10.43 -14.60 4.51
CA GLY A 154 -11.23 -15.60 3.82
C GLY A 154 -12.60 -15.09 3.37
N ASP A 155 -13.47 -16.02 2.98
CA ASP A 155 -14.84 -15.75 2.58
C ASP A 155 -15.59 -15.02 3.70
N TYR A 156 -15.88 -13.75 3.47
CA TYR A 156 -16.87 -13.02 4.25
C TYR A 156 -18.22 -13.18 3.56
N PRO A 157 -19.06 -14.16 3.95
CA PRO A 157 -20.47 -14.02 3.66
C PRO A 157 -20.96 -12.77 4.41
N ASP A 158 -21.64 -11.89 3.69
CA ASP A 158 -22.44 -10.82 4.26
C ASP A 158 -23.26 -11.43 5.42
N PRO A 159 -23.13 -10.95 6.67
CA PRO A 159 -23.69 -11.67 7.81
C PRO A 159 -25.21 -11.84 7.65
N SER A 160 -25.62 -13.08 7.38
CA SER A 160 -27.01 -13.42 7.01
C SER A 160 -27.98 -13.33 8.18
N ASP A 161 -27.44 -13.29 9.40
CA ASP A 161 -28.18 -13.16 10.64
C ASP A 161 -27.34 -12.47 11.73
N ARG A 162 -27.95 -12.30 12.91
CA ARG A 162 -27.30 -11.64 14.04
C ARG A 162 -26.08 -12.38 14.56
N SER A 163 -26.10 -13.72 14.56
CA SER A 163 -24.98 -14.53 15.05
C SER A 163 -23.76 -14.39 14.15
N ALA A 164 -23.97 -14.37 12.83
CA ALA A 164 -22.92 -14.13 11.85
C ALA A 164 -22.34 -12.71 12.00
N PHE A 165 -23.20 -11.72 12.24
CA PHE A 165 -22.75 -10.34 12.49
C PHE A 165 -21.90 -10.21 13.77
N ASP A 166 -22.33 -10.83 14.87
CA ASP A 166 -21.59 -10.78 16.13
C ASP A 166 -20.24 -11.51 16.02
N ALA A 167 -20.17 -12.61 15.25
CA ALA A 167 -18.93 -13.30 14.95
C ALA A 167 -17.96 -12.40 14.13
N TYR A 168 -18.47 -11.71 13.10
CA TYR A 168 -17.71 -10.73 12.33
C TYR A 168 -17.15 -9.61 13.22
N LEU A 169 -18.02 -9.02 14.05
CA LEU A 169 -17.65 -7.93 14.94
C LEU A 169 -16.58 -8.35 15.96
N SER A 170 -16.71 -9.56 16.52
CA SER A 170 -15.72 -10.13 17.43
C SER A 170 -14.37 -10.28 16.72
N ALA A 171 -14.37 -10.84 15.52
CA ALA A 171 -13.15 -11.13 14.79
C ALA A 171 -12.43 -9.83 14.34
N ALA A 172 -13.19 -8.83 13.87
CA ALA A 172 -12.67 -7.49 13.58
C ALA A 172 -12.08 -6.81 14.82
N SER A 173 -12.73 -6.95 15.98
CA SER A 173 -12.25 -6.42 17.26
C SER A 173 -10.96 -7.10 17.72
N THR A 174 -10.82 -8.42 17.53
CA THR A 174 -9.59 -9.15 17.79
C THR A 174 -8.43 -8.69 16.91
N MET A 175 -8.67 -8.45 15.61
CA MET A 175 -7.65 -7.90 14.73
C MET A 175 -7.22 -6.50 15.15
N TRP A 176 -8.17 -5.63 15.48
CA TRP A 176 -7.86 -4.29 15.99
C TRP A 176 -6.99 -4.35 17.24
N GLN A 177 -7.34 -5.22 18.20
CA GLN A 177 -6.54 -5.41 19.41
C GLN A 177 -5.13 -5.94 19.09
N SER A 178 -5.00 -6.84 18.11
CA SER A 178 -3.68 -7.35 17.71
C SER A 178 -2.78 -6.25 17.13
N TRP A 179 -3.33 -5.30 16.37
CA TRP A 179 -2.55 -4.14 15.93
C TRP A 179 -2.12 -3.27 17.11
N LEU A 180 -3.00 -3.03 18.09
CA LEU A 180 -2.67 -2.23 19.27
C LEU A 180 -1.54 -2.87 20.08
N ASP A 181 -1.57 -4.19 20.25
CA ASP A 181 -0.64 -4.90 21.12
C ASP A 181 0.72 -5.16 20.44
N MET A 182 0.74 -5.30 19.11
CA MET A 182 1.92 -5.78 18.38
C MET A 182 2.64 -4.72 17.55
N SER A 183 1.97 -3.61 17.19
CA SER A 183 2.57 -2.57 16.35
C SER A 183 3.57 -1.72 17.15
N THR A 184 4.68 -1.38 16.50
CA THR A 184 5.73 -0.56 17.10
C THR A 184 6.11 0.63 16.19
N PRO A 185 6.48 1.78 16.77
CA PRO A 185 6.43 2.13 18.19
C PRO A 185 5.01 2.18 18.78
N ALA A 186 4.91 2.07 20.11
CA ALA A 186 3.62 2.11 20.80
C ALA A 186 2.87 3.42 20.50
N GLY A 187 1.58 3.31 20.18
CA GLY A 187 0.75 4.46 19.80
C GLY A 187 0.82 4.84 18.30
N ILE A 188 1.57 4.12 17.47
CA ILE A 188 1.67 4.41 16.02
C ILE A 188 0.30 4.46 15.31
N LEU A 189 -0.68 3.66 15.76
CA LEU A 189 -2.03 3.61 15.17
C LEU A 189 -2.76 4.96 15.17
N ASP A 190 -2.47 5.84 16.13
CA ASP A 190 -3.05 7.19 16.18
C ASP A 190 -2.41 8.16 15.16
N HIS A 191 -1.36 7.71 14.48
CA HIS A 191 -0.46 8.53 13.67
C HIS A 191 -0.20 7.99 12.26
N VAL A 192 -0.97 7.00 11.79
CA VAL A 192 -0.91 6.51 10.39
C VAL A 192 -1.87 7.27 9.44
N GLY A 193 -2.54 8.29 9.94
CA GLY A 193 -3.55 9.04 9.20
C GLY A 193 -2.99 9.94 8.10
N THR A 194 -3.87 10.39 7.18
CA THR A 194 -3.49 11.29 6.07
C THR A 194 -2.83 12.58 6.55
N ARG A 195 -3.20 13.08 7.74
CA ARG A 195 -2.62 14.29 8.31
C ARG A 195 -1.10 14.16 8.44
N GLU A 196 -0.62 13.04 8.97
CA GLU A 196 0.80 12.79 9.13
C GLU A 196 1.47 12.43 7.80
N VAL A 197 0.80 11.66 6.92
CA VAL A 197 1.31 11.33 5.58
C VAL A 197 1.62 12.59 4.74
N VAL A 198 0.79 13.62 4.84
CA VAL A 198 1.01 14.91 4.15
C VAL A 198 2.29 15.60 4.63
N GLN A 199 2.62 15.47 5.91
CA GLN A 199 3.86 16.02 6.47
C GLN A 199 5.08 15.22 5.99
N ASP A 200 4.96 13.89 5.87
CA ASP A 200 6.03 13.03 5.36
C ASP A 200 6.44 13.43 3.95
N TYR A 201 5.45 13.67 3.07
CA TYR A 201 5.72 14.19 1.72
C TYR A 201 6.47 15.52 1.76
N ASP A 202 6.15 16.42 2.68
CA ASP A 202 6.84 17.70 2.76
C ASP A 202 8.27 17.59 3.29
N LEU A 203 8.52 16.70 4.24
CA LEU A 203 9.86 16.37 4.70
C LEU A 203 10.71 15.80 3.57
N ILE A 204 10.18 14.83 2.81
CA ILE A 204 10.87 14.24 1.66
C ILE A 204 11.16 15.31 0.60
N ARG A 205 10.18 16.17 0.27
CA ARG A 205 10.40 17.31 -0.63
C ARG A 205 11.58 18.16 -0.15
N GLY A 206 11.59 18.52 1.13
CA GLY A 206 12.64 19.33 1.74
C GLY A 206 14.01 18.66 1.66
N ALA A 207 14.09 17.37 1.99
CA ALA A 207 15.31 16.58 1.95
C ALA A 207 15.85 16.40 0.51
N LEU A 208 14.98 16.33 -0.49
CA LEU A 208 15.36 16.32 -1.90
C LEU A 208 15.76 17.70 -2.44
N GLY A 209 15.56 18.78 -1.68
CA GLY A 209 15.92 20.14 -2.07
C GLY A 209 14.94 20.82 -3.03
N TYR A 210 13.78 20.21 -3.31
CA TYR A 210 12.79 20.79 -4.20
C TYR A 210 11.97 21.88 -3.50
N LYS A 211 11.90 23.08 -4.07
CA LYS A 211 11.06 24.17 -3.52
C LYS A 211 9.56 23.90 -3.70
N ARG A 212 9.20 23.32 -4.84
CA ARG A 212 7.83 22.95 -5.20
C ARG A 212 7.84 21.58 -5.87
N ILE A 213 6.75 20.83 -5.73
CA ILE A 213 6.57 19.51 -6.35
C ILE A 213 5.41 19.52 -7.34
N ASN A 214 5.48 18.65 -8.34
CA ASN A 214 4.28 18.19 -9.02
C ASN A 214 3.70 17.01 -8.23
N PHE A 215 2.38 16.87 -8.14
CA PHE A 215 1.74 15.76 -7.43
C PHE A 215 0.66 15.12 -8.30
N LEU A 216 0.79 13.81 -8.55
CA LEU A 216 -0.26 12.96 -9.09
C LEU A 216 -0.80 12.04 -7.98
N GLY A 217 -2.08 12.16 -7.65
CA GLY A 217 -2.76 11.31 -6.68
C GLY A 217 -3.89 10.53 -7.33
N ALA A 218 -3.81 9.21 -7.32
CA ALA A 218 -4.87 8.31 -7.80
C ALA A 218 -5.61 7.68 -6.61
N SER A 219 -6.92 7.46 -6.73
CA SER A 219 -7.71 6.79 -5.69
C SER A 219 -7.55 7.47 -4.31
N THR A 220 -7.27 6.76 -3.22
CA THR A 220 -6.98 7.37 -1.90
C THR A 220 -5.78 8.34 -1.93
N GLY A 221 -4.88 8.20 -2.90
CA GLY A 221 -3.82 9.15 -3.18
C GLY A 221 -4.34 10.50 -3.66
N SER A 222 -5.52 10.56 -4.31
CA SER A 222 -6.15 11.84 -4.70
C SER A 222 -6.51 12.68 -3.47
N TYR A 223 -7.05 12.05 -2.42
CA TYR A 223 -7.36 12.70 -1.16
C TYR A 223 -6.08 13.23 -0.48
N ARG A 224 -5.01 12.43 -0.43
CA ARG A 224 -3.72 12.82 0.16
C ARG A 224 -3.07 13.96 -0.61
N ALA A 225 -3.08 13.89 -1.93
CA ALA A 225 -2.58 14.93 -2.81
C ALA A 225 -3.35 16.24 -2.54
N ALA A 226 -4.68 16.17 -2.44
CA ALA A 226 -5.51 17.35 -2.21
C ALA A 226 -5.22 17.97 -0.84
N GLN A 227 -5.06 17.14 0.19
CA GLN A 227 -4.65 17.59 1.52
C GLN A 227 -3.24 18.19 1.54
N TYR A 228 -2.31 17.67 0.74
CA TYR A 228 -0.99 18.28 0.59
C TYR A 228 -1.08 19.68 -0.02
N ALA A 229 -1.83 19.84 -1.11
CA ALA A 229 -2.02 21.13 -1.75
C ALA A 229 -2.73 22.15 -0.83
N ALA A 230 -3.70 21.69 -0.03
CA ALA A 230 -4.38 22.54 0.95
C ALA A 230 -3.48 22.95 2.12
N THR A 231 -2.62 22.03 2.60
CA THR A 231 -1.72 22.26 3.74
C THR A 231 -0.50 23.10 3.34
N PHE A 232 0.03 22.89 2.14
CA PHE A 232 1.25 23.52 1.63
C PHE A 232 1.05 24.18 0.25
N PRO A 233 0.13 25.15 0.11
CA PRO A 233 -0.25 25.69 -1.19
C PRO A 233 0.91 26.37 -1.94
N SER A 234 1.89 26.93 -1.21
CA SER A 234 3.08 27.55 -1.80
C SER A 234 4.16 26.55 -2.26
N ARG A 235 3.97 25.25 -1.98
CA ARG A 235 4.94 24.17 -2.25
C ARG A 235 4.47 23.22 -3.36
N VAL A 236 3.41 23.56 -4.07
CA VAL A 236 2.88 22.81 -5.22
C VAL A 236 3.12 23.61 -6.52
N ASP A 237 3.44 22.91 -7.61
CA ASP A 237 3.50 23.49 -8.97
C ASP A 237 2.34 22.97 -9.83
N LYS A 238 2.42 21.72 -10.32
CA LYS A 238 1.32 21.07 -11.07
C LYS A 238 0.68 19.97 -10.23
N PHE A 239 -0.60 19.75 -10.47
CA PHE A 239 -1.39 18.91 -9.60
C PHE A 239 -2.48 18.17 -10.37
N VAL A 240 -2.55 16.85 -10.20
CA VAL A 240 -3.52 15.97 -10.87
C VAL A 240 -4.15 15.04 -9.85
N LEU A 241 -5.48 14.99 -9.86
CA LEU A 241 -6.28 14.07 -9.07
C LEU A 241 -7.00 13.11 -10.02
N ASP A 242 -6.73 11.82 -9.88
CA ASP A 242 -7.37 10.77 -10.66
C ASP A 242 -8.21 9.86 -9.74
N ALA A 243 -9.38 9.42 -10.22
CA ALA A 243 -10.36 8.65 -9.44
C ALA A 243 -10.62 9.28 -8.05
N VAL A 244 -11.10 10.53 -8.05
CA VAL A 244 -11.18 11.39 -6.85
C VAL A 244 -11.99 10.76 -5.73
N VAL A 245 -11.38 10.61 -4.56
CA VAL A 245 -12.08 10.29 -3.31
C VAL A 245 -12.68 11.59 -2.76
N PRO A 246 -14.01 11.70 -2.64
CA PRO A 246 -14.67 12.95 -2.28
C PRO A 246 -14.44 13.32 -0.80
N HIS A 247 -14.15 14.59 -0.55
CA HIS A 247 -14.08 15.14 0.80
C HIS A 247 -15.50 15.36 1.36
N GLY A 248 -15.73 14.94 2.61
CA GLY A 248 -16.99 15.22 3.32
C GLY A 248 -18.16 14.30 2.96
N MET A 249 -17.92 13.24 2.19
CA MET A 249 -18.91 12.18 1.97
C MET A 249 -18.92 11.22 3.16
N SER A 250 -20.12 10.80 3.58
CA SER A 250 -20.26 9.77 4.62
C SER A 250 -19.82 8.41 4.08
N MET A 251 -19.26 7.54 4.92
CA MET A 251 -18.91 6.17 4.51
C MET A 251 -20.11 5.40 3.91
N PRO A 252 -21.33 5.47 4.47
CA PRO A 252 -22.50 4.84 3.83
C PRO A 252 -22.81 5.38 2.43
N ASP A 253 -22.71 6.69 2.21
CA ASP A 253 -22.92 7.28 0.89
C ASP A 253 -21.84 6.84 -0.10
N GLN A 254 -20.58 6.80 0.34
CA GLN A 254 -19.48 6.33 -0.48
C GLN A 254 -19.72 4.89 -0.93
N VAL A 255 -20.03 3.98 0.00
CA VAL A 255 -20.36 2.58 -0.31
C VAL A 255 -21.54 2.50 -1.29
N LYS A 256 -22.58 3.29 -1.09
CA LYS A 256 -23.74 3.34 -1.99
C LYS A 256 -23.32 3.75 -3.42
N TYR A 257 -22.52 4.79 -3.58
CA TYR A 257 -22.08 5.24 -4.90
C TYR A 257 -21.12 4.26 -5.56
N ASP A 258 -20.25 3.61 -4.79
CA ASP A 258 -19.37 2.54 -5.28
C ASP A 258 -20.20 1.37 -5.83
N LEU A 259 -21.24 0.93 -5.09
CA LEU A 259 -22.17 -0.11 -5.56
C LEU A 259 -22.90 0.29 -6.85
N ILE A 260 -23.35 1.55 -6.96
CA ILE A 260 -23.98 2.06 -8.19
C ILE A 260 -22.98 2.04 -9.35
N ALA A 261 -21.73 2.43 -9.12
CA ALA A 261 -20.69 2.46 -10.13
C ALA A 261 -20.32 1.04 -10.61
N VAL A 262 -20.18 0.09 -9.69
CA VAL A 262 -19.93 -1.33 -10.01
C VAL A 262 -21.08 -1.90 -10.85
N ASN A 263 -22.33 -1.68 -10.47
CA ASN A 263 -23.49 -2.13 -11.25
C ASN A 263 -23.48 -1.58 -12.68
N ARG A 264 -23.18 -0.29 -12.85
CA ARG A 264 -23.03 0.32 -14.19
C ARG A 264 -21.88 -0.28 -14.98
N GLY A 265 -20.77 -0.64 -14.32
CA GLY A 265 -19.65 -1.36 -14.94
C GLY A 265 -20.08 -2.71 -15.49
N LEU A 266 -20.86 -3.47 -14.70
CA LEU A 266 -21.40 -4.76 -15.13
C LEU A 266 -22.40 -4.63 -16.28
N ASP A 267 -23.28 -3.63 -16.24
CA ASP A 267 -24.19 -3.31 -17.36
C ASP A 267 -23.42 -3.02 -18.66
N ARG A 268 -22.32 -2.26 -18.57
CA ARG A 268 -21.48 -1.93 -19.74
C ARG A 268 -20.74 -3.15 -20.26
N ALA A 269 -20.19 -3.98 -19.38
CA ALA A 269 -19.52 -5.21 -19.75
C ALA A 269 -20.49 -6.19 -20.45
N ASP A 270 -21.71 -6.29 -19.94
CA ASP A 270 -22.78 -7.07 -20.57
C ASP A 270 -23.12 -6.52 -21.97
N ALA A 271 -23.36 -5.22 -22.07
CA ALA A 271 -23.64 -4.57 -23.36
C ALA A 271 -22.50 -4.75 -24.38
N TYR A 272 -21.25 -4.65 -23.94
CA TYR A 272 -20.09 -4.95 -24.78
C TYR A 272 -20.10 -6.41 -25.26
N CYS A 273 -20.35 -7.36 -24.36
CA CYS A 273 -20.38 -8.77 -24.69
C CYS A 273 -21.52 -9.11 -25.68
N GLN A 274 -22.69 -8.49 -25.53
CA GLN A 274 -23.81 -8.68 -26.45
C GLN A 274 -23.52 -8.13 -27.86
N ASN A 275 -22.65 -7.13 -27.99
CA ASN A 275 -22.26 -6.56 -29.28
C ASN A 275 -20.98 -7.18 -29.86
N ASN A 276 -20.36 -8.12 -29.16
CA ASN A 276 -19.14 -8.78 -29.60
C ASN A 276 -19.35 -10.29 -29.70
N ALA A 277 -19.45 -10.80 -30.93
CA ALA A 277 -19.65 -12.23 -31.20
C ALA A 277 -18.49 -13.13 -30.70
N THR A 278 -17.30 -12.56 -30.41
CA THR A 278 -16.18 -13.31 -29.82
C THR A 278 -16.21 -13.34 -28.30
N CYS A 279 -17.11 -12.58 -27.66
CA CYS A 279 -17.27 -12.63 -26.20
C CYS A 279 -17.84 -13.99 -25.78
N TYR A 280 -17.22 -14.62 -24.77
CA TYR A 280 -17.60 -15.93 -24.27
C TYR A 280 -19.08 -16.03 -23.85
N TRP A 281 -19.63 -14.95 -23.25
CA TRP A 281 -21.02 -14.92 -22.79
C TRP A 281 -22.01 -14.37 -23.83
N HIS A 282 -21.59 -14.12 -25.07
CA HIS A 282 -22.44 -13.54 -26.11
C HIS A 282 -23.73 -14.36 -26.30
N HIS A 283 -23.59 -15.67 -26.48
CA HIS A 283 -24.72 -16.58 -26.70
C HIS A 283 -25.60 -16.80 -25.47
N ALA A 284 -25.13 -16.45 -24.27
CA ALA A 284 -25.91 -16.55 -23.04
C ALA A 284 -26.93 -15.41 -22.86
N GLY A 285 -26.91 -14.41 -23.76
CA GLY A 285 -27.85 -13.31 -23.78
C GLY A 285 -27.58 -12.23 -22.72
N ARG A 286 -28.40 -11.18 -22.74
CA ARG A 286 -28.28 -10.02 -21.83
C ARG A 286 -28.38 -10.44 -20.36
N GLY A 287 -27.54 -9.85 -19.52
CA GLY A 287 -27.41 -10.09 -18.08
C GLY A 287 -26.56 -11.31 -17.74
N SER A 288 -25.96 -11.98 -18.73
CA SER A 288 -25.12 -13.16 -18.51
C SER A 288 -23.81 -12.81 -17.80
N VAL A 289 -23.21 -11.65 -18.12
CA VAL A 289 -21.99 -11.18 -17.46
C VAL A 289 -22.26 -10.89 -15.99
N GLN A 290 -23.37 -10.23 -15.67
CA GLN A 290 -23.78 -9.92 -14.30
C GLN A 290 -24.00 -11.19 -13.48
N LYS A 291 -24.75 -12.16 -14.03
CA LYS A 291 -25.00 -13.43 -13.36
C LYS A 291 -23.71 -14.16 -13.04
N VAL A 292 -22.76 -14.19 -13.98
CA VAL A 292 -21.47 -14.86 -13.75
C VAL A 292 -20.61 -14.10 -12.77
N VAL A 293 -20.52 -12.76 -12.82
CA VAL A 293 -19.70 -12.01 -11.85
C VAL A 293 -20.27 -12.14 -10.45
N ILE A 294 -21.59 -11.95 -10.27
CA ILE A 294 -22.26 -12.12 -8.98
C ILE A 294 -22.10 -13.56 -8.48
N CYS A 295 -22.36 -14.56 -9.33
CA CYS A 295 -22.13 -15.95 -8.95
C CYS A 295 -20.65 -16.23 -8.68
N SER A 296 -19.69 -15.74 -9.45
CA SER A 296 -18.26 -16.01 -9.28
C SER A 296 -17.69 -15.33 -8.04
N SER A 297 -18.18 -14.14 -7.66
CA SER A 297 -17.90 -13.55 -6.35
C SER A 297 -18.45 -14.43 -5.23
N PHE A 298 -19.56 -15.14 -5.47
CA PHE A 298 -20.10 -16.15 -4.58
C PHE A 298 -19.48 -17.56 -4.72
N THR A 299 -18.81 -17.93 -5.82
CA THR A 299 -18.37 -19.32 -6.11
C THR A 299 -16.85 -19.48 -6.22
N GLN A 300 -16.07 -18.41 -6.46
CA GLN A 300 -14.60 -18.44 -6.32
C GLN A 300 -14.17 -18.51 -4.85
N LEU A 301 -15.08 -18.21 -3.94
CA LEU A 301 -15.04 -18.56 -2.52
C LEU A 301 -15.22 -20.09 -2.29
N PHE A 302 -15.99 -20.78 -3.13
CA PHE A 302 -16.31 -22.21 -2.93
C PHE A 302 -15.58 -23.22 -3.83
N GLN A 303 -14.80 -22.82 -4.84
CA GLN A 303 -14.24 -23.77 -5.81
C GLN A 303 -12.83 -23.41 -6.32
N ARG A 304 -11.85 -23.16 -5.44
CA ARG A 304 -10.46 -23.45 -5.83
C ARG A 304 -10.26 -24.97 -5.84
N SER A 305 -10.21 -25.51 -7.05
CA SER A 305 -10.00 -26.91 -7.42
C SER A 305 -8.97 -27.65 -6.54
N PRO A 306 -9.30 -28.80 -5.95
CA PRO A 306 -8.34 -29.66 -5.22
C PRO A 306 -7.25 -30.28 -6.11
N ASP A 307 -7.42 -30.26 -7.43
CA ASP A 307 -6.64 -31.10 -8.35
C ASP A 307 -5.33 -30.45 -8.85
N LEU A 308 -4.97 -29.25 -8.37
CA LEU A 308 -3.72 -28.56 -8.74
C LEU A 308 -2.58 -28.73 -7.71
N LEU A 309 -2.82 -29.45 -6.61
CA LEU A 309 -1.80 -29.82 -5.62
C LEU A 309 -1.90 -31.32 -5.41
N GLY A 310 -0.98 -32.09 -6.01
CA GLY A 310 -0.96 -33.56 -5.94
C GLY A 310 -0.84 -34.11 -4.52
N ILE A 311 -1.97 -34.15 -3.79
CA ILE A 311 -2.11 -34.76 -2.48
C ILE A 311 -2.98 -36.03 -2.64
N PRO A 312 -2.46 -37.23 -2.34
CA PRO A 312 -3.18 -38.47 -2.57
C PRO A 312 -4.43 -38.59 -1.69
N GLY A 313 -5.53 -39.00 -2.32
CA GLY A 313 -6.90 -38.88 -1.79
C GLY A 313 -7.25 -39.74 -0.57
N SER A 314 -8.19 -39.21 0.23
CA SER A 314 -8.98 -40.01 1.16
C SER A 314 -10.25 -40.48 0.44
N ARG A 315 -10.39 -41.81 0.33
CA ARG A 315 -11.57 -42.47 -0.25
C ARG A 315 -12.81 -42.10 0.56
N ARG A 316 -13.83 -41.52 -0.09
CA ARG A 316 -15.20 -41.55 0.42
C ARG A 316 -15.68 -43.00 0.41
N THR A 317 -15.88 -43.56 1.59
CA THR A 317 -16.57 -44.83 1.78
C THR A 317 -18.06 -44.62 1.54
N SER A 318 -18.59 -45.17 0.46
CA SER A 318 -20.04 -45.36 0.30
C SER A 318 -20.47 -46.54 1.19
N ARG A 319 -21.26 -46.28 2.23
CA ARG A 319 -22.04 -47.33 2.90
C ARG A 319 -23.46 -47.35 2.32
N LYS A 320 -23.90 -48.56 1.95
CA LYS A 320 -25.30 -48.97 1.99
C LYS A 320 -25.74 -49.08 3.44
#